data_AF-A0A6A8MTC8-F1
#
_entry.id   AF-A0A6A8MTC8-F1
#
_cell.length_a   1.000
_cell.length_b   1.000
_cell.length_c   1.000
_cell.angle_alpha   90.00
_cell.angle_beta   90.00
_cell.angle_gamma   90.00
#
_symmetry.space_group_name_H-M   'P 1'
#
loop_
_entity.id
_entity.type
_entity.pdbx_description
1 polymer ?
#
loop_
_entity_poly.entity_id
_entity_poly.type
_entity_poly.pdbx_seq_one_letter_code
_entity_poly.pdbx_strand_id
1 'polypeptide(L)'
;MSEASKTRVLWRGLTLRCARCGGGKLFHNYFTIVEDCPTCGLHFEREQGYWAGALAINIAAVGGLFAICFVALLAATIPHVPVGLSLALLLPIVILGPIVYYPFSKTVWVAVDRGFLQRLN
;
A
#
# COMPACT_ATOMS: atom_id res chain seq x y z
N MET A 1 -20.45 -12.22 -14.07
CA MET A 1 -19.03 -11.79 -14.09
C MET A 1 -18.31 -12.56 -13.00
N SER A 2 -17.38 -13.43 -13.38
CA SER A 2 -16.66 -14.39 -12.52
C SER A 2 -16.27 -13.81 -11.16
N GLU A 3 -16.61 -14.52 -10.08
CA GLU A 3 -16.10 -14.28 -8.73
C GLU A 3 -14.57 -14.38 -8.75
N ALA A 4 -13.89 -13.28 -9.05
CA ALA A 4 -12.49 -13.17 -8.72
C ALA A 4 -12.39 -13.34 -7.20
N SER A 5 -11.89 -14.50 -6.77
CA SER A 5 -11.59 -14.78 -5.36
C SER A 5 -10.98 -13.53 -4.71
N LYS A 6 -11.46 -13.12 -3.53
CA LYS A 6 -11.02 -11.91 -2.83
C LYS A 6 -9.49 -11.80 -2.78
N THR A 7 -8.82 -12.95 -2.64
CA THR A 7 -7.37 -13.11 -2.71
C THR A 7 -6.77 -12.63 -4.03
N ARG A 8 -7.40 -12.93 -5.18
CA ARG A 8 -6.95 -12.48 -6.51
C ARG A 8 -7.08 -10.96 -6.66
N VAL A 9 -8.13 -10.35 -6.12
CA VAL A 9 -8.33 -8.89 -6.17
C VAL A 9 -7.27 -8.18 -5.32
N LEU A 10 -7.03 -8.67 -4.09
CA LEU A 10 -5.98 -8.15 -3.22
C LEU A 10 -4.59 -8.34 -3.83
N TRP A 11 -4.33 -9.51 -4.43
CA TRP A 11 -3.07 -9.80 -5.13
C TRP A 11 -2.80 -8.84 -6.29
N ARG A 12 -3.85 -8.45 -7.03
CA ARG A 12 -3.72 -7.42 -8.07
C ARG A 12 -3.34 -6.06 -7.47
N GLY A 13 -3.92 -5.70 -6.34
CA GLY A 13 -3.53 -4.50 -5.59
C GLY A 13 -2.06 -4.52 -5.19
N LEU A 14 -1.57 -5.65 -4.66
CA LEU A 14 -0.17 -5.84 -4.26
C LEU A 14 0.83 -5.87 -5.43
N THR A 15 0.35 -6.13 -6.65
CA THR A 15 1.20 -6.21 -7.86
C THR A 15 1.09 -4.99 -8.77
N LEU A 16 0.55 -3.87 -8.25
CA LEU A 16 0.33 -2.63 -9.00
C LEU A 16 -0.55 -2.81 -10.25
N ARG A 17 -1.53 -3.72 -10.16
CA ARG A 17 -2.47 -4.04 -11.24
C ARG A 17 -3.89 -3.61 -10.89
N CYS A 18 -4.69 -3.39 -11.93
CA CYS A 18 -6.08 -3.00 -11.76
C CYS A 18 -6.84 -4.09 -11.01
N ALA A 19 -7.50 -3.74 -9.90
CA ALA A 19 -8.30 -4.67 -9.10
C ALA A 19 -9.37 -5.39 -9.94
N ARG A 20 -9.99 -4.69 -10.90
CA ARG A 20 -11.06 -5.21 -11.75
C ARG A 20 -10.56 -6.12 -12.87
N CYS A 21 -9.68 -5.64 -13.75
CA CYS A 21 -9.27 -6.39 -14.95
C CYS A 21 -7.89 -7.03 -14.86
N GLY A 22 -7.02 -6.60 -13.93
CA GLY A 22 -5.63 -7.03 -13.84
C GLY A 22 -4.68 -6.34 -14.82
N GLY A 23 -5.14 -5.33 -15.56
CA GLY A 23 -4.30 -4.50 -16.43
C GLY A 23 -3.25 -3.69 -15.66
N GLY A 24 -2.13 -3.40 -16.32
CA GLY A 24 -1.02 -2.60 -15.77
C GLY A 24 -1.05 -1.14 -16.24
N LYS A 25 0.09 -0.45 -16.11
CA LYS A 25 0.28 0.97 -16.49
C LYS A 25 -0.72 1.92 -15.82
N LEU A 26 -0.91 1.75 -14.52
CA LEU A 26 -1.83 2.57 -13.73
C LEU A 26 -1.24 3.91 -13.31
N PHE A 27 0.04 4.15 -13.53
CA PHE A 27 0.75 5.32 -13.03
C PHE A 27 1.39 6.05 -14.21
N HIS A 28 1.10 7.35 -14.35
CA HIS A 28 1.76 8.22 -15.32
C HIS A 28 3.18 8.55 -14.86
N ASN A 29 3.33 8.80 -13.56
CA ASN A 29 4.60 8.87 -12.87
C ASN A 29 4.45 8.15 -11.52
N TYR A 30 5.55 8.03 -10.78
CA TYR A 30 5.56 7.28 -9.52
C TYR A 30 4.51 7.71 -8.47
N PHE A 31 4.11 8.98 -8.46
CA PHE A 31 3.16 9.55 -7.50
C PHE A 31 1.76 9.83 -8.09
N THR A 32 1.63 9.81 -9.41
CA THR A 32 0.39 10.14 -10.12
C THR A 32 -0.19 8.90 -10.75
N ILE A 33 -1.28 8.41 -10.15
CA ILE A 33 -2.12 7.38 -10.73
C ILE A 33 -2.97 7.99 -11.85
N VAL A 34 -3.25 7.23 -12.90
CA VAL A 34 -4.20 7.63 -13.95
C VAL A 34 -5.60 7.74 -13.37
N GLU A 35 -6.45 8.59 -13.96
CA GLU A 35 -7.85 8.74 -13.53
C GLU A 35 -8.66 7.48 -13.84
N ASP A 36 -8.50 6.94 -15.06
CA ASP A 36 -9.18 5.74 -15.53
C ASP A 36 -8.20 4.63 -15.92
N CYS A 37 -8.52 3.38 -15.58
CA CYS A 37 -7.71 2.25 -16.02
C CYS A 37 -7.69 2.15 -17.56
N PRO A 38 -6.51 2.12 -18.21
CA PRO A 38 -6.39 2.13 -19.68
C PRO A 38 -6.91 0.85 -20.34
N THR A 39 -7.11 -0.22 -19.57
CA THR A 39 -7.60 -1.52 -20.10
C THR A 39 -9.11 -1.69 -19.97
N CYS A 40 -9.73 -1.16 -18.92
CA CYS A 40 -11.17 -1.42 -18.65
C CYS A 40 -12.00 -0.20 -18.27
N GLY A 41 -11.44 1.01 -18.35
CA GLY A 41 -12.14 2.27 -18.06
C GLY A 41 -12.56 2.39 -16.59
N LEU A 42 -11.76 1.84 -15.67
CA LEU A 42 -12.06 1.91 -14.25
C LEU A 42 -11.70 3.28 -13.69
N HIS A 43 -12.68 4.09 -13.33
CA HIS A 43 -12.43 5.33 -12.61
C HIS A 43 -11.95 5.05 -11.18
N PHE A 44 -10.76 5.55 -10.83
CA PHE A 44 -10.10 5.28 -9.55
C PHE A 44 -10.58 6.20 -8.42
N GLU A 45 -10.60 7.51 -8.65
CA GLU A 45 -10.99 8.50 -7.63
C GLU A 45 -12.50 8.76 -7.67
N ARG A 46 -13.24 8.20 -6.72
CA ARG A 46 -14.72 8.28 -6.74
C ARG A 46 -15.28 9.56 -6.14
N GLU A 47 -14.60 10.05 -5.11
CA GLU A 47 -15.04 11.18 -4.29
C GLU A 47 -13.82 11.94 -3.77
N GLN A 48 -14.01 13.20 -3.40
CA GLN A 48 -12.95 13.98 -2.77
C GLN A 48 -12.55 13.33 -1.44
N GLY A 49 -11.26 13.10 -1.27
CA GLY A 49 -10.74 12.42 -0.09
C GLY A 49 -10.71 10.89 -0.19
N TYR A 50 -11.07 10.30 -1.34
CA TYR A 50 -10.97 8.85 -1.57
C TYR A 50 -9.59 8.29 -1.22
N TRP A 51 -8.53 9.06 -1.44
CA TRP A 51 -7.15 8.65 -1.15
C TRP A 51 -6.77 8.63 0.33
N ALA A 52 -7.66 9.07 1.25
CA ALA A 52 -7.43 8.97 2.69
C ALA A 52 -7.23 7.51 3.13
N GLY A 53 -7.96 6.57 2.54
CA GLY A 53 -7.77 5.14 2.80
C GLY A 53 -6.41 4.61 2.32
N ALA A 54 -5.93 5.10 1.18
CA ALA A 54 -4.58 4.78 0.70
C ALA A 54 -3.49 5.38 1.61
N LEU A 55 -3.71 6.56 2.18
CA LEU A 55 -2.82 7.13 3.20
C LEU A 55 -2.80 6.26 4.46
N ALA A 56 -3.97 5.85 4.96
CA ALA A 56 -4.07 4.98 6.13
C ALA A 56 -3.34 3.64 5.91
N ILE A 57 -3.49 3.02 4.74
CA ILE A 57 -2.77 1.79 4.37
C ILE A 57 -1.26 2.02 4.34
N ASN A 58 -0.79 3.16 3.81
CA ASN A 58 0.62 3.47 3.75
C ASN A 58 1.22 3.62 5.16
N ILE A 59 0.56 4.39 6.03
CA ILE A 59 0.97 4.59 7.42
C ILE A 59 0.97 3.26 8.18
N ALA A 60 -0.09 2.46 8.06
CA ALA A 60 -0.20 1.19 8.75
C ALA A 60 0.89 0.20 8.31
N ALA A 61 1.16 0.09 7.01
CA ALA A 61 2.17 -0.81 6.48
C ALA A 61 3.59 -0.41 6.90
N VAL A 62 3.95 0.86 6.70
CA VAL A 62 5.30 1.36 7.02
C VAL A 62 5.51 1.45 8.53
N GLY A 63 4.51 1.94 9.27
CA GLY A 63 4.56 2.01 10.73
C GLY A 63 4.62 0.62 11.37
N GLY A 64 3.86 -0.34 10.83
CA GLY A 64 3.94 -1.74 11.24
C GLY A 64 5.32 -2.35 11.00
N LEU A 65 5.90 -2.13 9.81
CA LEU A 65 7.26 -2.57 9.49
C LEU A 65 8.28 -1.96 10.45
N PHE A 66 8.22 -0.65 10.69
CA PHE A 66 9.07 0.04 11.65
C PHE A 66 8.95 -0.56 13.05
N ALA A 67 7.72 -0.75 13.54
CA ALA A 67 7.47 -1.29 14.88
C ALA A 67 8.05 -2.71 15.04
N ILE A 68 7.84 -3.58 14.04
CA ILE A 68 8.41 -4.93 14.02
C ILE A 68 9.94 -4.88 14.07
N CYS A 69 10.57 -4.08 13.20
CA CYS A 69 12.02 -3.93 13.16
C CYS A 69 12.58 -3.35 14.46
N PHE A 70 11.90 -2.36 15.04
CA PHE A 70 12.30 -1.73 16.30
C PHE A 70 12.26 -2.72 17.46
N VAL A 71 11.16 -3.47 17.62
CA VAL A 71 11.03 -4.48 18.67
C VAL A 71 12.05 -5.60 18.49
N ALA A 72 12.27 -6.08 17.27
CA ALA A 72 13.26 -7.11 16.98
C ALA A 72 14.69 -6.64 17.32
N LEU A 73 15.02 -5.38 16.99
CA LEU A 73 16.31 -4.80 17.32
C LEU A 73 16.52 -4.68 18.83
N LEU A 74 15.51 -4.19 19.56
CA LEU A 74 15.59 -4.10 21.02
C LEU A 74 15.77 -5.48 21.66
N ALA A 75 14.97 -6.47 21.24
CA ALA A 75 15.07 -7.83 21.75
C ALA A 75 16.47 -8.45 21.53
N ALA A 76 17.14 -8.09 20.42
CA ALA A 76 18.47 -8.61 20.08
C ALA A 76 19.63 -7.86 20.74
N THR A 77 19.43 -6.62 21.20
CA THR A 77 20.54 -5.73 21.62
C THR A 77 20.51 -5.34 23.09
N ILE A 78 19.42 -5.62 23.82
CA ILE A 78 19.36 -5.40 25.27
C ILE A 78 20.41 -6.28 25.97
N PRO A 79 21.19 -5.74 26.94
CA PRO A 79 21.05 -4.41 27.56
C PRO A 79 21.84 -3.27 26.90
N HIS A 80 22.67 -3.54 25.90
CA HIS A 80 23.54 -2.56 25.24
C HIS A 80 23.04 -2.20 23.84
N VAL A 81 22.08 -1.27 23.77
CA VAL A 81 21.45 -0.86 22.51
C VAL A 81 22.40 0.04 21.70
N PRO A 82 22.87 -0.37 20.50
CA PRO A 82 23.76 0.42 19.68
C PRO A 82 22.96 1.49 18.91
N VAL A 83 22.70 2.64 19.56
CA VAL A 83 21.83 3.72 19.03
C VAL A 83 22.20 4.13 17.60
N GLY A 84 23.49 4.24 17.28
CA GLY A 84 23.94 4.60 15.93
C GLY A 84 23.48 3.60 14.85
N LEU A 85 23.61 2.29 15.12
CA LEU A 85 23.14 1.25 14.23
C LEU A 85 21.61 1.23 14.15
N SER A 86 20.92 1.42 15.28
CA SER A 86 19.46 1.49 15.34
C SER A 86 18.92 2.62 14.45
N LEU A 87 19.51 3.81 14.54
CA LEU A 87 19.13 4.95 13.70
C LEU A 87 19.43 4.67 12.23
N ALA A 88 20.61 4.12 11.91
CA ALA A 88 21.00 3.80 10.54
C ALA A 88 20.04 2.79 9.88
N LEU A 89 19.46 1.87 10.65
CA LEU A 89 18.50 0.88 10.15
C LEU A 89 17.06 1.42 10.09
N LEU A 90 16.62 2.16 11.11
CA LEU A 90 15.22 2.52 11.27
C LEU A 90 14.83 3.82 10.54
N LEU A 91 15.73 4.81 10.45
CA LEU A 91 15.44 6.07 9.73
C LEU A 91 15.09 5.85 8.26
N PRO A 92 15.82 5.02 7.49
CA PRO A 92 15.45 4.74 6.10
C PRO A 92 14.04 4.16 5.97
N ILE A 93 13.58 3.34 6.92
CA ILE A 93 12.22 2.76 6.88
C ILE A 93 11.17 3.87 6.95
N VAL A 94 11.32 4.84 7.86
CA VAL A 94 10.32 5.89 8.06
C VAL A 94 10.37 6.94 6.93
N ILE A 95 11.55 7.21 6.36
CA ILE A 95 11.71 8.22 5.31
C ILE A 95 11.39 7.63 3.93
N LEU A 96 12.02 6.51 3.59
CA LEU A 96 11.91 5.90 2.26
C LEU A 96 10.70 4.96 2.17
N GLY A 97 10.29 4.33 3.26
CA GLY A 97 9.16 3.40 3.28
C GLY A 97 7.87 4.00 2.72
N PRO A 98 7.42 5.19 3.17
CA PRO A 98 6.19 5.81 2.65
C PRO A 98 6.29 6.12 1.17
N ILE A 99 7.47 6.58 0.73
CA ILE A 99 7.76 6.89 -0.67
C ILE A 99 7.66 5.60 -1.48
N VAL A 100 8.43 4.57 -1.13
CA VAL A 100 8.50 3.29 -1.85
C VAL A 100 7.14 2.58 -1.88
N TYR A 101 6.37 2.70 -0.80
CA TYR A 101 5.08 2.02 -0.65
C TYR A 101 3.89 2.84 -1.17
N TYR A 102 4.10 4.09 -1.58
CA TYR A 102 3.05 4.98 -2.07
C TYR A 102 2.20 4.39 -3.22
N PRO A 103 2.77 3.87 -4.32
CA PRO A 103 1.96 3.33 -5.41
C PRO A 103 1.19 2.09 -4.99
N PHE A 104 1.78 1.27 -4.11
CA PHE A 104 1.13 0.07 -3.58
C PHE A 104 -0.06 0.42 -2.69
N SER A 105 0.06 1.46 -1.87
CA SER A 105 -1.04 1.84 -0.98
C SER A 105 -2.28 2.29 -1.77
N LYS A 106 -2.09 2.99 -2.90
CA LYS A 106 -3.18 3.36 -3.82
C LYS A 106 -3.85 2.15 -4.46
N THR A 107 -3.08 1.20 -5.00
CA THR A 107 -3.66 0.03 -5.69
C THR A 107 -4.27 -0.97 -4.72
N VAL A 108 -3.72 -1.11 -3.51
CA VAL A 108 -4.30 -1.93 -2.43
C VAL A 108 -5.58 -1.29 -1.92
N TRP A 109 -5.64 0.04 -1.72
CA TRP A 109 -6.87 0.72 -1.33
C TRP A 109 -8.01 0.46 -2.32
N VAL A 110 -7.76 0.64 -3.61
CA VAL A 110 -8.75 0.36 -4.66
C VAL A 110 -9.19 -1.10 -4.64
N ALA A 111 -8.28 -2.03 -4.38
CA ALA A 111 -8.60 -3.45 -4.26
C ALA A 111 -9.46 -3.75 -3.01
N VAL A 112 -9.20 -3.09 -1.88
CA VAL A 112 -9.97 -3.23 -0.64
C VAL A 112 -11.37 -2.63 -0.79
N ASP A 113 -11.47 -1.40 -1.31
CA ASP A 113 -12.75 -0.73 -1.58
C ASP A 113 -13.66 -1.58 -2.48
N ARG A 114 -13.10 -2.07 -3.59
CA ARG A 114 -13.82 -2.91 -4.56
C ARG A 114 -14.15 -4.31 -4.03
N GLY A 115 -13.20 -4.94 -3.33
CA GLY A 115 -13.32 -6.34 -2.90
C GLY A 115 -14.20 -6.52 -1.67
N PHE A 116 -14.29 -5.49 -0.82
CA PHE A 116 -14.91 -5.60 0.50
C PHE A 116 -16.00 -4.55 0.73
N LEU A 117 -15.73 -3.26 0.50
CA LEU A 117 -16.66 -2.18 0.86
C LEU A 117 -17.88 -2.09 -0.05
N GLN A 118 -17.73 -2.32 -1.35
CA GLN A 118 -18.86 -2.33 -2.30
C GLN A 118 -19.85 -3.49 -2.09
N ARG A 119 -19.54 -4.49 -1.26
CA ARG A 119 -20.49 -5.56 -0.92
C ARG A 119 -21.27 -5.30 0.38
N LEU A 120 -20.90 -4.30 1.16
CA LEU A 120 -21.56 -3.95 2.43
C LEU A 120 -22.63 -2.87 2.27
N ASN A 121 -22.84 -2.38 1.05
CA ASN A 121 -23.82 -1.37 0.68
C ASN A 121 -24.60 -1.85 -0.55
#